data_AF-A0A813KMT7-F1
#
_entry.id   AF-A0A813KMT7-F1
#
_cell.length_a   1.000
_cell.length_b   1.000
_cell.length_c   1.000
_cell.angle_alpha   90.00
_cell.angle_beta   90.00
_cell.angle_gamma   90.00
#
_symmetry.space_group_name_H-M   'P 1'
#
loop_
_entity.id
_entity.type
_entity.pdbx_description
1 polymer ?
#
loop_
_entity_poly.entity_id
_entity_poly.type
_entity_poly.pdbx_seq_one_letter_code
_entity_poly.pdbx_strand_id
1 'polypeptide(L)'
;VCRTLLSFAARDVAAVTEEVLSNFVSAAAGGYLSGPQYHNFPHAVDVTHTLFMVIQDCGRGPFALMPRLDVYALLASAVCHDIGHSGLNNDFIAQTKNELAIRYNDHSPLENMHCATFFELLQDKSLNVFDSLIRREQKEVRQICIDAILHTDNTLHSTIVQGLKMFGEMNEELLNR
;
A
#
# COMPACT_ATOMS: atom_id res chain seq x y z
N VAL A 1 5.75 -1.12 15.08
CA VAL A 1 6.05 -2.00 13.93
C VAL A 1 6.22 -1.18 12.65
N CYS A 2 5.17 -0.54 12.12
CA CYS A 2 5.24 0.18 10.83
C CYS A 2 6.39 1.17 10.71
N ARG A 3 6.58 2.07 11.69
CA ARG A 3 7.72 3.01 11.70
C ARG A 3 9.07 2.32 11.54
N THR A 4 9.29 1.22 12.28
CA THR A 4 10.54 0.46 12.23
C THR A 4 10.76 -0.17 10.87
N LEU A 5 9.71 -0.72 10.25
CA LEU A 5 9.80 -1.33 8.92
C LEU A 5 10.05 -0.27 7.83
N LEU A 6 9.40 0.89 7.92
CA LEU A 6 9.64 2.02 7.02
C LEU A 6 11.06 2.59 7.18
N SER A 7 11.53 2.78 8.42
CA SER A 7 12.90 3.21 8.72
C SER A 7 13.93 2.24 8.15
N PHE A 8 13.69 0.92 8.25
CA PHE A 8 14.53 -0.09 7.62
C PHE A 8 14.55 0.03 6.10
N ALA A 9 13.37 0.13 5.45
CA ALA A 9 13.26 0.19 4.00
C ALA A 9 13.75 1.51 3.39
N ALA A 10 13.73 2.62 4.15
CA ALA A 10 14.22 3.91 3.70
C ALA A 10 15.75 4.00 3.62
N ARG A 11 16.49 3.09 4.27
CA ARG A 11 17.96 3.10 4.29
C ARG A 11 18.51 3.01 2.87
N ASP A 12 19.41 3.95 2.53
CA ASP A 12 20.02 4.06 1.20
C ASP A 12 18.99 4.18 0.05
N VAL A 13 17.80 4.70 0.36
CA VAL A 13 16.70 5.00 -0.58
C VAL A 13 16.25 6.45 -0.44
N ALA A 14 15.91 6.88 0.77
CA ALA A 14 15.38 8.22 1.04
C ALA A 14 16.07 8.84 2.27
N ALA A 15 16.40 10.13 2.19
CA ALA A 15 16.80 10.91 3.35
C ALA A 15 15.54 11.35 4.11
N VAL A 16 15.01 10.48 4.97
CA VAL A 16 13.82 10.72 5.79
C VAL A 16 14.20 10.63 7.27
N THR A 17 13.67 11.51 8.11
CA THR A 17 13.96 11.51 9.56
C THR A 17 13.00 10.59 10.31
N GLU A 18 13.43 10.09 11.47
CA GLU A 18 12.55 9.32 12.37
C GLU A 18 11.34 10.12 12.85
N GLU A 19 11.46 11.45 12.88
CA GLU A 19 10.35 12.35 13.19
C GLU A 19 9.29 12.33 12.09
N VAL A 20 9.68 12.50 10.81
CA VAL A 20 8.75 12.42 9.67
C VAL A 20 8.09 11.04 9.61
N LEU A 21 8.84 9.96 9.81
CA LEU A 21 8.27 8.61 9.86
C LEU A 21 7.28 8.44 11.02
N SER A 22 7.58 8.99 12.19
CA SER A 22 6.68 8.94 13.35
C SER A 22 5.40 9.74 13.11
N ASN A 23 5.53 10.94 12.54
CA ASN A 23 4.40 11.80 12.23
C ASN A 23 3.51 11.15 11.17
N PHE A 24 4.09 10.64 10.08
CA PHE A 24 3.36 9.91 9.04
C PHE A 24 2.56 8.73 9.61
N VAL A 25 3.20 7.84 10.38
CA VAL A 25 2.51 6.67 10.96
C VAL A 25 1.43 7.08 11.95
N SER A 26 1.64 8.17 12.71
CA SER A 26 0.65 8.66 13.67
C SER A 26 -0.56 9.29 12.96
N ALA A 27 -0.33 10.06 11.88
CA ALA A 27 -1.37 10.61 11.05
C ALA A 27 -2.17 9.51 10.34
N ALA A 28 -1.48 8.50 9.79
CA ALA A 28 -2.11 7.32 9.20
C ALA A 28 -3.00 6.59 10.21
N ALA A 29 -2.47 6.31 11.42
CA ALA A 29 -3.23 5.67 12.49
C ALA A 29 -4.48 6.47 12.89
N GLY A 30 -4.37 7.80 12.96
CA GLY A 30 -5.50 8.69 13.23
C GLY A 30 -6.55 8.75 12.11
N GLY A 31 -6.18 8.37 10.89
CA GLY A 31 -7.10 8.28 9.75
C GLY A 31 -7.92 6.98 9.70
N TYR A 32 -7.58 5.94 10.48
CA TYR A 32 -8.42 4.76 10.62
C TYR A 32 -9.56 5.02 11.59
N LEU A 33 -10.80 4.80 11.14
CA LEU A 33 -11.99 5.06 11.94
C LEU A 33 -12.15 4.03 13.07
N SER A 34 -12.72 4.46 14.20
CA SER A 34 -12.97 3.60 15.37
C SER A 34 -14.22 2.72 15.26
N GLY A 35 -15.06 2.94 14.25
CA GLY A 35 -16.31 2.21 14.03
C GLY A 35 -16.11 0.76 13.51
N PRO A 36 -15.32 0.54 12.45
CA PRO A 36 -15.09 -0.80 11.91
C PRO A 36 -14.36 -1.73 12.88
N GLN A 37 -14.87 -2.95 13.02
CA GLN A 37 -14.25 -3.98 13.87
C GLN A 37 -12.98 -4.59 13.26
N TYR A 38 -12.85 -4.59 11.93
CA TYR A 38 -11.74 -5.23 11.22
C TYR A 38 -10.83 -4.22 10.49
N HIS A 39 -11.36 -3.41 9.56
CA HIS A 39 -10.60 -2.41 8.79
C HIS A 39 -10.21 -1.20 9.67
N ASN A 40 -9.29 -1.44 10.60
CA ASN A 40 -8.75 -0.49 11.57
C ASN A 40 -7.21 -0.52 11.53
N PHE A 41 -6.57 0.38 12.28
CA PHE A 41 -5.11 0.49 12.22
C PHE A 41 -4.35 -0.81 12.60
N PRO A 42 -4.77 -1.61 13.58
CA PRO A 42 -4.20 -2.94 13.82
C PRO A 42 -4.17 -3.86 12.58
N HIS A 43 -5.22 -3.89 11.77
CA HIS A 43 -5.23 -4.62 10.50
C HIS A 43 -4.16 -4.10 9.52
N ALA A 44 -4.03 -2.78 9.38
CA ALA A 44 -2.98 -2.19 8.57
C ALA A 44 -1.57 -2.55 9.06
N VAL A 45 -1.36 -2.64 10.38
CA VAL A 45 -0.10 -3.11 10.98
C VAL A 45 0.19 -4.57 10.61
N ASP A 46 -0.82 -5.44 10.68
CA ASP A 46 -0.72 -6.86 10.31
C ASP A 46 -0.36 -7.03 8.82
N VAL A 47 -1.07 -6.34 7.93
CA VAL A 47 -0.79 -6.35 6.48
C VAL A 47 0.62 -5.82 6.20
N THR A 48 1.03 -4.72 6.82
CA THR A 48 2.38 -4.16 6.63
C THR A 48 3.47 -5.14 7.09
N HIS A 49 3.27 -5.81 8.22
CA HIS A 49 4.21 -6.80 8.74
C HIS A 49 4.25 -8.07 7.86
N THR A 50 3.09 -8.58 7.46
CA THR A 50 2.98 -9.75 6.59
C THR A 50 3.62 -9.50 5.24
N LEU A 51 3.39 -8.33 4.64
CA LEU A 51 4.04 -7.91 3.40
C LEU A 51 5.57 -7.90 3.55
N PHE A 52 6.09 -7.33 4.64
CA PHE A 52 7.52 -7.35 4.92
C PHE A 52 8.06 -8.79 4.99
N MET A 53 7.38 -9.68 5.71
CA MET A 53 7.79 -11.09 5.83
C MET A 53 7.80 -11.80 4.47
N VAL A 54 6.75 -11.63 3.67
CA VAL A 54 6.68 -12.19 2.30
C VAL A 54 7.83 -11.67 1.44
N ILE A 55 8.12 -10.37 1.50
CA ILE A 55 9.26 -9.78 0.77
C ILE A 55 10.59 -10.37 1.22
N GLN A 56 10.79 -10.60 2.52
CA GLN A 56 12.03 -11.20 3.03
C GLN A 56 12.18 -12.67 2.64
N ASP A 57 11.09 -13.43 2.66
CA ASP A 57 11.10 -14.84 2.28
C ASP A 57 11.27 -15.02 0.77
N CYS A 58 10.55 -14.23 -0.04
CA CYS A 58 10.72 -14.21 -1.50
C CYS A 58 12.06 -13.59 -1.92
N GLY A 59 12.61 -12.66 -1.13
CA GLY A 59 13.93 -12.05 -1.36
C GLY A 59 15.10 -13.03 -1.25
N ARG A 60 14.84 -14.29 -0.89
CA ARG A 60 15.78 -15.41 -0.94
C ARG A 60 15.44 -16.27 -2.16
N GLY A 61 16.30 -16.26 -3.19
CA GLY A 61 16.10 -17.04 -4.42
C GLY A 61 16.00 -16.16 -5.69
N PRO A 62 15.36 -16.62 -6.78
CA PRO A 62 15.31 -15.91 -8.06
C PRO A 62 14.62 -14.53 -8.00
N PHE A 63 13.85 -14.25 -6.95
CA PHE A 63 13.18 -12.97 -6.72
C PHE A 63 13.97 -11.99 -5.84
N ALA A 64 15.25 -12.25 -5.57
CA ALA A 64 16.15 -11.41 -4.77
C ALA A 64 16.44 -10.00 -5.35
N LEU A 65 15.71 -9.57 -6.37
CA LEU A 65 16.02 -8.40 -7.20
C LEU A 65 14.99 -7.26 -7.09
N MET A 66 14.00 -7.34 -6.19
CA MET A 66 13.05 -6.24 -6.04
C MET A 66 13.79 -4.96 -5.61
N PRO A 67 13.66 -3.84 -6.34
CA PRO A 67 14.30 -2.59 -5.99
C PRO A 67 13.91 -2.13 -4.58
N ARG A 68 14.87 -1.55 -3.85
CA ARG A 68 14.61 -1.04 -2.50
C ARG A 68 13.57 0.10 -2.48
N LEU A 69 13.51 0.87 -3.58
CA LEU A 69 12.49 1.91 -3.77
C LEU A 69 11.07 1.31 -3.77
N ASP A 70 10.89 0.18 -4.46
CA ASP A 70 9.62 -0.54 -4.55
C ASP A 70 9.21 -1.09 -3.18
N VAL A 71 10.15 -1.72 -2.46
CA VAL A 71 9.91 -2.18 -1.08
C VAL A 71 9.43 -1.03 -0.19
N TYR A 72 10.10 0.12 -0.28
CA TYR A 72 9.76 1.28 0.53
C TYR A 72 8.36 1.83 0.19
N ALA A 73 8.04 1.96 -1.09
CA ALA A 73 6.72 2.39 -1.57
C ALA A 73 5.60 1.40 -1.18
N LEU A 74 5.84 0.09 -1.32
CA LEU A 74 4.91 -0.97 -0.95
C LEU A 74 4.59 -0.95 0.55
N LEU A 75 5.61 -0.80 1.40
CA LEU A 75 5.40 -0.72 2.85
C LEU A 75 4.64 0.55 3.25
N ALA A 76 4.94 1.71 2.64
CA ALA A 76 4.20 2.95 2.90
C ALA A 76 2.72 2.83 2.48
N SER A 77 2.47 2.17 1.35
CA SER A 77 1.12 1.88 0.86
C SER A 77 0.34 0.97 1.80
N ALA A 78 0.98 -0.11 2.28
CA ALA A 78 0.35 -1.07 3.20
C ALA A 78 -0.14 -0.42 4.50
N VAL A 79 0.58 0.58 5.02
CA VAL A 79 0.18 1.35 6.21
C VAL A 79 -1.14 2.08 6.00
N CYS A 80 -1.43 2.52 4.77
CA CYS A 80 -2.59 3.35 4.44
C CYS A 80 -3.61 2.66 3.51
N HIS A 81 -3.47 1.37 3.20
CA HIS A 81 -4.27 0.74 2.15
C HIS A 81 -5.78 0.74 2.44
N ASP A 82 -6.18 0.81 3.72
CA ASP A 82 -7.57 0.86 4.20
C ASP A 82 -7.88 2.14 5.00
N ILE A 83 -7.09 3.21 4.84
CA ILE A 83 -7.26 4.44 5.63
C ILE A 83 -8.62 5.10 5.36
N GLY A 84 -9.34 5.52 6.40
CA GLY A 84 -10.68 6.12 6.27
C GLY A 84 -11.81 5.13 5.99
N HIS A 85 -11.55 3.81 6.00
CA HIS A 85 -12.56 2.79 5.73
C HIS A 85 -13.75 2.89 6.70
N SER A 86 -14.98 2.91 6.17
CA SER A 86 -16.23 3.10 6.94
C SER A 86 -16.84 1.81 7.49
N GLY A 87 -16.34 0.66 7.03
CA GLY A 87 -16.83 -0.68 7.39
C GLY A 87 -17.87 -1.23 6.41
N LEU A 88 -18.16 -0.47 5.35
CA LEU A 88 -19.01 -0.88 4.23
C LEU A 88 -18.14 -1.47 3.12
N ASN A 89 -18.73 -2.30 2.24
CA ASN A 89 -18.05 -2.80 1.05
C ASN A 89 -18.44 -2.01 -0.21
N ASN A 90 -17.68 -2.17 -1.29
CA ASN A 90 -17.92 -1.49 -2.56
C ASN A 90 -19.32 -1.75 -3.13
N ASP A 91 -19.84 -2.98 -3.03
CA ASP A 91 -21.19 -3.33 -3.50
C ASP A 91 -22.28 -2.52 -2.80
N PHE A 92 -22.19 -2.40 -1.47
CA PHE A 92 -23.13 -1.61 -0.68
C PHE A 92 -23.03 -0.12 -1.02
N ILE A 93 -21.81 0.41 -1.18
CA ILE A 93 -21.55 1.81 -1.54
C ILE A 93 -22.16 2.14 -2.92
N ALA A 94 -22.00 1.25 -3.92
CA ALA A 94 -22.60 1.39 -5.24
C ALA A 94 -24.14 1.36 -5.19
N GLN A 95 -24.74 0.41 -4.46
CA GLN A 95 -26.19 0.26 -4.38
C GLN A 95 -26.89 1.40 -3.64
N THR A 96 -26.19 2.12 -2.76
CA THR A 96 -26.77 3.18 -1.93
C THR A 96 -26.60 4.59 -2.50
N LYS A 97 -26.08 4.74 -3.73
CA LYS A 97 -25.72 6.05 -4.31
C LYS A 97 -24.85 6.89 -3.39
N ASN A 98 -23.93 6.21 -2.69
CA ASN A 98 -22.98 6.86 -1.81
C ASN A 98 -22.09 7.83 -2.62
N GLU A 99 -21.61 8.91 -1.99
CA GLU A 99 -20.77 9.90 -2.67
C GLU A 99 -19.50 9.31 -3.29
N LEU A 100 -18.92 8.26 -2.70
CA LEU A 100 -17.72 7.60 -3.22
C LEU A 100 -18.01 6.84 -4.51
N ALA A 101 -19.15 6.14 -4.57
CA ALA A 101 -19.61 5.48 -5.79
C ALA A 101 -19.80 6.48 -6.94
N ILE A 102 -20.42 7.63 -6.65
CA ILE A 102 -20.60 8.70 -7.64
C ILE A 102 -19.24 9.29 -8.06
N ARG A 103 -18.35 9.57 -7.10
CA ARG A 103 -17.05 10.21 -7.34
C ARG A 103 -16.12 9.33 -8.17
N TYR A 104 -16.13 8.02 -7.91
CA TYR A 104 -15.25 7.05 -8.58
C TYR A 104 -15.96 6.19 -9.62
N ASN A 105 -17.20 6.55 -9.97
CA ASN A 105 -18.01 5.90 -11.01
C ASN A 105 -18.08 4.38 -10.83
N ASP A 106 -18.32 3.93 -9.60
CA ASP A 106 -18.37 2.52 -9.20
C ASP A 106 -17.09 1.70 -9.45
N HIS A 107 -15.98 2.33 -9.85
CA HIS A 107 -14.69 1.68 -10.06
C HIS A 107 -13.82 1.78 -8.80
N SER A 108 -13.71 0.67 -8.07
CA SER A 108 -12.96 0.55 -6.80
C SER A 108 -13.12 1.77 -5.88
N PRO A 109 -14.35 2.16 -5.48
CA PRO A 109 -14.56 3.43 -4.77
C PRO A 109 -13.81 3.57 -3.45
N LEU A 110 -13.70 2.49 -2.68
CA LEU A 110 -12.96 2.48 -1.41
C LEU A 110 -11.45 2.62 -1.65
N GLU A 111 -10.88 1.81 -2.53
CA GLU A 111 -9.44 1.80 -2.80
C GLU A 111 -8.97 3.14 -3.39
N ASN A 112 -9.79 3.76 -4.25
CA ASN A 112 -9.51 5.12 -4.71
C ASN A 112 -9.54 6.15 -3.57
N MET A 113 -10.47 6.02 -2.61
CA MET A 113 -10.53 6.88 -1.43
C MET A 113 -9.30 6.69 -0.52
N HIS A 114 -8.90 5.45 -0.25
CA HIS A 114 -7.70 5.14 0.53
C HIS A 114 -6.45 5.74 -0.12
N CYS A 115 -6.31 5.55 -1.43
CA CYS A 115 -5.21 6.09 -2.22
C CYS A 115 -5.20 7.63 -2.22
N ALA A 116 -6.36 8.28 -2.41
CA ALA A 116 -6.46 9.74 -2.35
C ALA A 116 -6.05 10.28 -0.98
N THR A 117 -6.61 9.71 0.09
CA THR A 117 -6.31 10.09 1.48
C THR A 117 -4.82 9.93 1.79
N PHE A 118 -4.20 8.83 1.33
CA PHE A 118 -2.76 8.61 1.48
C PHE A 118 -1.94 9.75 0.86
N PHE A 119 -2.23 10.16 -0.38
CA PHE A 119 -1.50 11.24 -1.04
C PHE A 119 -1.83 12.64 -0.51
N GLU A 120 -3.02 12.83 0.06
CA GLU A 120 -3.39 14.06 0.78
C GLU A 120 -2.53 14.24 2.04
N LEU A 121 -2.28 13.18 2.81
CA LEU A 121 -1.35 13.23 3.95
C LEU A 121 0.04 13.68 3.52
N LEU A 122 0.54 13.17 2.38
CA LEU A 122 1.87 13.50 1.87
C LEU A 122 1.99 14.94 1.32
N GLN A 123 0.90 15.71 1.24
CA GLN A 123 0.99 17.15 0.94
C GLN A 123 1.63 17.94 2.10
N ASP A 124 1.52 17.44 3.32
CA ASP A 124 2.26 18.00 4.46
C ASP A 124 3.69 17.45 4.46
N LYS A 125 4.68 18.34 4.33
CA LYS A 125 6.10 17.98 4.35
C LYS A 125 6.54 17.27 5.62
N SER A 126 5.88 17.53 6.75
CA SER A 126 6.17 16.84 8.01
C SER A 126 5.70 15.38 8.03
N LEU A 127 4.85 14.99 7.07
CA LEU A 127 4.33 13.64 6.87
C LEU A 127 4.89 12.99 5.59
N ASN A 128 5.51 13.77 4.71
CA ASN A 128 5.93 13.29 3.40
C ASN A 128 7.19 12.42 3.47
N VAL A 129 6.98 11.11 3.55
CA VAL A 129 8.03 10.08 3.60
C VAL A 129 8.84 9.96 2.30
N PHE A 130 8.45 10.66 1.22
CA PHE A 130 9.09 10.65 -0.09
C PHE A 130 9.69 12.01 -0.49
N ASP A 131 9.68 13.03 0.38
CA ASP A 131 10.04 14.41 0.02
C ASP A 131 11.47 14.55 -0.52
N SER A 132 12.40 13.73 0.00
CA SER A 132 13.82 13.76 -0.40
C SER A 132 14.14 13.00 -1.69
N LEU A 133 13.18 12.25 -2.25
CA LEU A 133 13.38 11.53 -3.51
C LEU A 133 13.48 12.49 -4.70
N ILE A 134 14.25 12.13 -5.73
CA ILE A 134 14.29 12.94 -6.95
C ILE A 134 12.98 12.81 -7.73
N ARG A 135 12.68 13.78 -8.61
CA ARG A 135 11.41 13.81 -9.38
C ARG A 135 11.08 12.50 -10.11
N ARG A 136 12.10 11.82 -10.66
CA ARG A 136 11.93 10.53 -11.34
C ARG A 136 11.40 9.47 -10.37
N GLU A 137 12.01 9.36 -9.21
CA GLU A 137 11.66 8.41 -8.16
C GLU A 137 10.31 8.77 -7.53
N GLN A 138 10.01 10.06 -7.33
CA GLN A 138 8.68 10.50 -6.88
C GLN A 138 7.55 10.06 -7.81
N LYS A 139 7.79 10.10 -9.13
CA LYS A 139 6.83 9.59 -10.13
C LYS A 139 6.69 8.07 -10.05
N GLU A 140 7.81 7.38 -9.85
CA GLU A 140 7.88 5.92 -9.74
C GLU A 140 7.14 5.42 -8.49
N VAL A 141 7.47 5.95 -7.30
CA VAL A 141 6.78 5.58 -6.05
C VAL A 141 5.30 5.94 -6.11
N ARG A 142 4.92 7.04 -6.76
CA ARG A 142 3.51 7.38 -6.93
C ARG A 142 2.77 6.29 -7.69
N GLN A 143 3.34 5.80 -8.79
CA GLN A 143 2.73 4.74 -9.58
C GLN A 143 2.63 3.45 -8.77
N ILE A 144 3.72 3.05 -8.11
CA ILE A 144 3.76 1.84 -7.27
C ILE A 144 2.69 1.90 -6.17
N CYS A 145 2.55 3.04 -5.48
CA CYS A 145 1.57 3.17 -4.41
C CYS A 145 0.12 3.15 -4.92
N ILE A 146 -0.16 3.81 -6.06
CA ILE A 146 -1.48 3.77 -6.69
C ILE A 146 -1.84 2.32 -7.05
N ASP A 147 -0.93 1.63 -7.73
CA ASP A 147 -1.15 0.25 -8.12
C ASP A 147 -1.31 -0.64 -6.87
N ALA A 148 -0.42 -0.53 -5.88
CA ALA A 148 -0.48 -1.35 -4.69
C ALA A 148 -1.81 -1.22 -3.93
N ILE A 149 -2.35 -0.01 -3.79
CA ILE A 149 -3.63 0.22 -3.09
C ILE A 149 -4.82 -0.19 -3.97
N LEU A 150 -4.85 0.19 -5.25
CA LEU A 150 -5.99 -0.17 -6.11
C LEU A 150 -6.12 -1.68 -6.33
N HIS A 151 -5.00 -2.42 -6.34
CA HIS A 151 -5.01 -3.88 -6.48
C HIS A 151 -5.43 -4.63 -5.19
N THR A 152 -5.74 -3.93 -4.09
CA THR A 152 -6.40 -4.56 -2.93
C THR A 152 -7.90 -4.73 -3.11
N ASP A 153 -8.48 -4.18 -4.19
CA ASP A 153 -9.87 -4.46 -4.56
C ASP A 153 -10.04 -5.96 -4.87
N ASN A 154 -10.85 -6.64 -4.05
CA ASN A 154 -11.08 -8.08 -4.16
C ASN A 154 -11.75 -8.48 -5.49
N THR A 155 -12.38 -7.57 -6.22
CA THR A 155 -12.91 -7.84 -7.57
C THR A 155 -11.79 -8.18 -8.57
N LEU A 156 -10.56 -7.71 -8.31
CA LEU A 156 -9.38 -7.97 -9.15
C LEU A 156 -8.67 -9.29 -8.81
N HIS A 157 -9.03 -9.92 -7.67
CA HIS A 157 -8.32 -11.10 -7.13
C HIS A 157 -8.15 -12.22 -8.16
N SER A 158 -9.23 -12.60 -8.85
CA SER A 158 -9.20 -13.71 -9.82
C SER A 158 -8.22 -13.45 -10.97
N THR A 159 -8.17 -12.21 -11.45
CA THR A 159 -7.26 -11.77 -12.51
C THR A 159 -5.81 -11.82 -12.04
N ILE A 160 -5.53 -11.32 -10.84
CA ILE A 160 -4.18 -11.31 -10.26
C ILE A 160 -3.67 -12.75 -10.06
N VAL A 161 -4.50 -13.63 -9.48
CA VAL A 161 -4.14 -15.04 -9.26
C VAL A 161 -3.89 -15.77 -10.60
N GLN A 162 -4.70 -15.51 -11.62
CA GLN A 162 -4.48 -16.08 -12.95
C GLN A 162 -3.14 -15.61 -13.55
N GLY A 163 -2.84 -14.32 -13.46
CA GLY A 163 -1.56 -13.76 -13.91
C GLY A 163 -0.37 -14.40 -13.19
N LEU A 164 -0.46 -14.58 -11.87
CA LEU A 164 0.59 -15.23 -11.08
C LEU A 164 0.79 -16.71 -11.48
N LYS A 165 -0.29 -17.45 -11.74
CA LYS A 165 -0.21 -18.84 -12.24
C LYS A 165 0.51 -18.92 -13.58
N MET A 166 0.10 -18.07 -14.53
CA MET A 166 0.76 -17.99 -15.84
C MET A 166 2.23 -17.62 -15.71
N PHE A 167 2.58 -16.67 -14.83
CA PHE A 167 3.97 -16.36 -14.54
C PHE A 167 4.74 -17.57 -14.01
N GLY A 168 4.16 -18.34 -13.09
CA GLY A 168 4.75 -19.56 -12.57
C GLY A 168 4.99 -20.61 -13.66
N GLU A 169 4.01 -20.87 -14.51
CA GLU A 169 4.08 -21.80 -15.64
C GLU A 169 5.17 -21.38 -16.65
N MET A 170 5.26 -20.09 -16.96
CA MET A 170 6.27 -19.57 -17.89
C MET A 170 7.70 -19.61 -17.33
N ASN A 171 7.86 -19.69 -16.02
CA ASN A 171 9.15 -19.65 -15.33
C ASN A 171 9.44 -20.94 -14.53
N GLU A 172 8.74 -22.04 -14.83
CA GLU A 172 8.80 -23.29 -14.08
C GLU A 172 10.24 -23.81 -13.92
N GLU A 173 11.06 -23.72 -14.96
CA GLU A 173 12.47 -24.13 -14.92
C GLU A 173 13.37 -23.27 -14.03
N LEU A 174 13.01 -21.99 -13.82
CA LEU A 174 13.73 -21.07 -12.94
C LEU A 174 13.29 -21.22 -11.48
N LEU A 175 12.02 -21.55 -11.26
CA LEU A 175 11.41 -21.69 -9.93
C LEU A 175 11.69 -23.05 -9.28
N ASN A 176 11.91 -24.10 -10.08
CA ASN A 176 12.21 -25.46 -9.60
C ASN A 176 13.71 -25.75 -9.39
N ARG A 177 14.58 -24.74 -9.45
CA ARG A 177 16.01 -24.84 -9.14
C ARG A 177 16.31 -24.36 -7.72
#